data_AF-A0A6G7K5D8-F1
#
_entry.id   AF-A0A6G7K5D8-F1
#
_cell.length_a   1.000
_cell.length_b   1.000
_cell.length_c   1.000
_cell.angle_alpha   90.00
_cell.angle_beta   90.00
_cell.angle_gamma   90.00
#
_symmetry.space_group_name_H-M   'P 1'
#
loop_
_entity.id
_entity.type
_entity.pdbx_description
1 polymer ?
#
loop_
_entity_poly.entity_id
_entity_poly.type
_entity_poly.pdbx_seq_one_letter_code
_entity_poly.pdbx_strand_id
1 'polypeptide(L)'
;VLYTDHVLARTIDLLSGIRSHDTALLYVSDHGESLGEKGLYLHGIPYVIAPDEQIKVPMIWWQSSQVYADQACMQTHASRAPVSHDHLFH
;
A
#
# COMPACT_ATOMS: atom_id res chain seq x y z
N VAL A 1 -7.67 -8.58 -6.31
CA VAL A 1 -6.62 -7.73 -6.93
C VAL A 1 -7.19 -6.77 -7.97
N LEU A 2 -7.73 -7.23 -9.12
CA LEU A 2 -8.22 -6.31 -10.18
C LEU A 2 -9.30 -5.31 -9.71
N TYR A 3 -10.19 -5.72 -8.81
CA TYR A 3 -11.21 -4.82 -8.29
C TYR A 3 -10.61 -3.75 -7.35
N THR A 4 -9.60 -4.11 -6.55
CA THR A 4 -8.84 -3.15 -5.73
C THR A 4 -8.15 -2.13 -6.62
N ASP A 5 -7.47 -2.58 -7.68
CA ASP A 5 -6.86 -1.69 -8.69
C ASP A 5 -7.89 -0.71 -9.27
N HIS A 6 -9.05 -1.22 -9.68
CA HIS A 6 -10.15 -0.38 -10.17
C HIS A 6 -10.58 0.68 -9.14
N VAL A 7 -10.80 0.30 -7.88
CA VAL A 7 -11.21 1.24 -6.81
C VAL A 7 -10.14 2.30 -6.58
N LEU A 8 -8.86 1.92 -6.54
CA LEU A 8 -7.75 2.85 -6.35
C LEU A 8 -7.63 3.82 -7.54
N ALA A 9 -7.73 3.32 -8.77
CA ALA A 9 -7.71 4.16 -9.97
C ALA A 9 -8.85 5.19 -9.96
N ARG A 10 -10.08 4.76 -9.64
CA ARG A 10 -11.24 5.68 -9.53
C ARG A 10 -11.08 6.71 -8.41
N THR A 11 -10.40 6.34 -7.32
CA THR A 11 -10.11 7.26 -6.21
C THR A 11 -9.07 8.30 -6.63
N ILE A 12 -8.02 7.88 -7.34
CA ILE A 12 -7.02 8.77 -7.93
C ILE A 12 -7.67 9.74 -8.92
N ASP A 13 -8.53 9.26 -9.82
CA ASP A 13 -9.25 10.11 -10.78
C ASP A 13 -10.05 11.20 -10.05
N LEU A 14 -10.78 10.83 -8.99
CA LEU A 14 -11.55 11.76 -8.16
C LEU A 14 -10.65 12.81 -7.51
N LEU A 15 -9.57 12.40 -6.85
CA LEU A 15 -8.65 13.31 -6.16
C LEU A 15 -7.92 14.24 -7.14
N SER A 16 -7.54 13.74 -8.31
CA SER A 16 -6.85 14.51 -9.36
C SER A 16 -7.70 15.65 -9.93
N GLY A 17 -9.03 15.53 -9.87
CA GLY A 17 -9.97 16.57 -10.29
C GLY A 17 -10.12 17.73 -9.29
N ILE A 18 -9.67 17.55 -8.05
CA ILE A 18 -9.76 18.59 -7.01
C ILE A 18 -8.65 19.61 -7.23
N ARG A 19 -9.02 20.82 -7.65
CA ARG A 19 -8.07 21.94 -7.88
C ARG A 19 -7.89 22.86 -6.67
N SER A 20 -8.81 22.80 -5.71
CA SER A 20 -8.84 23.69 -4.54
C SER A 20 -7.88 23.26 -3.41
N HIS A 21 -7.35 22.04 -3.47
CA HIS A 21 -6.57 21.43 -2.40
C HIS A 21 -5.47 20.54 -2.99
N ASP A 22 -4.35 20.47 -2.28
CA ASP A 22 -3.36 19.42 -2.47
C ASP A 22 -3.93 18.09 -1.96
N THR A 23 -3.96 17.08 -2.82
CA THR A 23 -4.51 15.77 -2.48
C THR A 23 -3.46 14.68 -2.60
N ALA A 24 -3.61 13.66 -1.75
CA ALA A 24 -2.80 12.45 -1.78
C ALA A 24 -3.65 11.24 -1.40
N LEU A 25 -3.20 10.07 -1.85
CA LEU A 25 -3.76 8.77 -1.52
C LEU A 25 -2.64 7.87 -1.01
N LEU A 26 -2.83 7.34 0.19
CA LEU A 26 -2.06 6.23 0.72
C LEU A 26 -2.97 5.01 0.81
N TYR A 27 -2.59 3.93 0.13
CA TYR A 27 -3.22 2.63 0.26
C TYR A 27 -2.23 1.65 0.87
N VAL A 28 -2.69 0.82 1.80
CA VAL A 28 -1.95 -0.32 2.33
C VAL A 28 -2.94 -1.42 2.72
N SER A 29 -2.61 -2.67 2.43
CA SER A 29 -3.41 -3.81 2.92
C SER A 29 -3.16 -4.02 4.41
N ASP A 30 -4.18 -4.40 5.17
CA ASP A 30 -4.07 -4.72 6.59
C ASP A 30 -3.23 -6.00 6.85
N HIS A 31 -3.41 -7.00 6.00
CA HIS A 31 -2.59 -8.22 5.92
C HIS A 31 -2.63 -8.83 4.51
N GLY A 32 -1.88 -9.91 4.30
CA GLY A 32 -1.92 -10.74 3.11
C GLY A 32 -2.76 -12.01 3.28
N GLU A 33 -2.62 -12.98 2.39
CA GLU A 33 -3.49 -14.18 2.34
C GLU A 33 -2.70 -15.41 1.86
N SER A 34 -2.82 -16.55 2.54
CA SER A 34 -2.34 -17.84 2.05
C SER A 34 -3.37 -18.48 1.12
N LEU A 35 -2.91 -19.03 0.00
CA LEU A 35 -3.74 -19.57 -1.08
C LEU A 35 -3.50 -21.07 -1.33
N GLY A 36 -2.88 -21.76 -0.37
CA GLY A 36 -2.65 -23.22 -0.40
C GLY A 36 -1.20 -23.61 -0.16
N GLU A 37 -0.30 -22.66 0.04
CA GLU A 37 1.13 -22.91 0.26
C GLU A 37 1.30 -23.81 1.49
N LYS A 38 1.95 -24.97 1.31
CA LYS A 38 2.17 -25.97 2.39
C LYS A 38 0.88 -26.40 3.10
N GLY A 39 -0.27 -26.31 2.41
CA GLY A 39 -1.58 -26.65 2.95
C GLY A 39 -2.22 -25.55 3.82
N LEU A 40 -1.61 -24.36 3.89
CA LEU A 40 -2.19 -23.20 4.58
C LEU A 40 -3.12 -22.43 3.65
N TYR A 41 -4.25 -22.01 4.18
CA TYR A 41 -5.23 -21.19 3.50
C TYR A 41 -5.66 -20.05 4.40
N LEU A 42 -6.21 -18.99 3.79
CA LEU A 42 -6.70 -17.81 4.48
C LEU A 42 -5.58 -17.05 5.20
N HIS A 43 -5.94 -16.37 6.28
CA HIS A 43 -5.07 -15.57 7.12
C HIS A 43 -5.30 -15.87 8.61
N GLY A 44 -4.54 -15.21 9.48
CA GLY A 44 -4.69 -15.32 10.94
C GLY A 44 -3.71 -16.28 11.61
N ILE A 45 -2.65 -16.68 10.91
CA ILE A 45 -1.56 -17.44 11.51
C ILE A 45 -0.83 -16.54 12.52
N PRO A 46 -0.47 -17.04 13.72
CA PRO A 46 0.24 -16.23 14.71
C PRO A 46 1.49 -15.59 14.12
N TYR A 47 1.63 -14.27 14.30
CA TYR A 47 2.63 -13.45 13.59
C TYR A 47 4.06 -14.02 13.62
N VAL A 48 4.47 -14.59 14.76
CA VAL A 48 5.81 -15.19 14.96
C VAL A 48 6.12 -16.39 14.06
N ILE A 49 5.10 -17.00 13.46
CA ILE A 49 5.19 -18.14 12.54
C ILE A 49 4.41 -17.89 11.24
N ALA A 50 3.89 -16.69 11.03
CA ALA A 50 3.12 -16.35 9.84
C ALA A 50 4.04 -16.35 8.61
N PRO A 51 3.58 -16.91 7.48
CA PRO A 51 4.38 -16.92 6.27
C PRO A 51 4.35 -15.54 5.58
N ASP A 52 5.30 -15.30 4.68
CA ASP A 52 5.41 -14.03 3.94
C ASP A 52 4.11 -13.64 3.24
N GLU A 53 3.36 -14.62 2.74
CA GLU A 53 2.07 -14.42 2.09
C GLU A 53 1.04 -13.69 2.97
N GLN A 54 1.13 -13.80 4.31
CA GLN A 54 0.22 -13.12 5.25
C GLN A 54 0.75 -11.79 5.79
N ILE A 55 2.07 -11.56 5.76
CA ILE A 55 2.69 -10.39 6.40
C ILE A 55 3.30 -9.39 5.41
N LYS A 56 3.53 -9.80 4.15
CA LYS A 56 4.04 -8.92 3.10
C LYS A 56 2.87 -8.36 2.28
N VAL A 57 2.57 -7.09 2.50
CA VAL A 57 1.42 -6.40 1.91
C VAL A 57 1.80 -5.34 0.88
N PRO A 58 0.94 -5.03 -0.10
CA PRO A 58 1.13 -3.89 -0.98
C PRO A 58 0.90 -2.58 -0.22
N MET A 59 1.74 -1.58 -0.51
CA MET A 59 1.58 -0.19 -0.10
C MET A 59 1.79 0.71 -1.32
N ILE A 60 0.89 1.66 -1.55
CA ILE A 60 0.89 2.56 -2.71
C ILE A 60 0.73 3.99 -2.23
N TRP A 61 1.59 4.88 -2.73
CA TRP A 61 1.48 6.32 -2.54
C TRP A 61 1.18 6.99 -3.89
N TRP A 62 0.20 7.87 -3.90
CA TRP A 62 -0.08 8.79 -4.99
C TRP A 62 -0.30 10.19 -4.44
N GLN A 63 0.08 11.21 -5.21
CA GLN A 63 -0.16 12.61 -4.89
C GLN A 63 -0.50 13.42 -6.14
N SER A 64 -1.28 14.48 -5.96
CA SER A 64 -1.55 15.44 -7.02
C SER A 64 -0.30 16.23 -7.42
N SER A 65 -0.28 16.77 -8.64
CA SER A 65 0.88 17.47 -9.20
C SER A 65 1.31 18.74 -8.46
N GLN A 66 0.49 19.23 -7.52
CA GLN A 66 0.75 20.43 -6.72
C GLN A 66 1.44 20.11 -5.38
N VAL A 67 1.67 18.82 -5.08
CA VAL A 67 2.17 18.34 -3.77
C VAL A 67 3.72 18.26 -3.72
N TYR A 68 4.25 18.44 -2.51
CA TYR A 68 5.65 18.68 -2.16
C TYR A 68 6.61 17.47 -2.18
N ALA A 69 6.16 16.21 -2.24
CA ALA A 69 7.11 15.09 -2.09
C ALA A 69 7.92 14.84 -3.37
N ASP A 70 9.25 14.85 -3.25
CA ASP A 70 10.16 14.48 -4.34
C ASP A 70 10.00 13.00 -4.68
N GLN A 71 9.47 12.73 -5.87
CA GLN A 71 9.19 11.38 -6.34
C GLN A 71 10.46 10.53 -6.47
N ALA A 72 11.58 11.11 -6.89
CA ALA A 72 12.85 10.38 -7.01
C ALA A 72 13.42 10.03 -5.63
N CYS A 73 13.31 10.94 -4.67
CA CYS A 73 13.66 10.68 -3.27
C CYS A 73 12.78 9.54 -2.70
N MET A 74 11.47 9.61 -2.89
CA MET A 74 10.52 8.59 -2.41
C MET A 74 10.81 7.21 -3.02
N GLN A 75 11.05 7.13 -4.34
CA GLN A 75 11.41 5.88 -5.00
C GLN A 75 12.74 5.31 -4.48
N THR A 76 13.69 6.18 -4.18
CA THR A 76 14.97 5.79 -3.57
C THR A 76 14.76 5.20 -2.18
N HIS A 77 13.91 5.79 -1.34
CA HIS A 77 13.62 5.24 -0.01
C HIS A 77 12.84 3.94 -0.08
N ALA A 78 11.81 3.86 -0.95
CA ALA A 78 11.01 2.67 -1.15
C ALA A 78 11.82 1.46 -1.66
N SER A 79 12.94 1.69 -2.36
CA SER A 79 13.80 0.62 -2.88
C SER A 79 14.93 0.20 -1.92
N ARG A 80 15.21 0.97 -0.87
CA ARG A 80 16.39 0.75 -0.01
C ARG A 80 16.10 0.00 1.28
N ALA A 81 14.89 0.13 1.83
CA ALA A 81 14.57 -0.45 3.13
C ALA A 81 13.14 -1.02 3.14
N PRO A 82 12.92 -2.15 3.83
CA PRO A 82 11.57 -2.57 4.17
C PRO A 82 10.87 -1.50 5.01
N VAL A 83 9.57 -1.33 4.76
CA VAL A 83 8.68 -0.50 5.57
C VAL A 83 7.58 -1.37 6.18
N SER A 84 6.97 -0.89 7.25
CA SER A 84 5.92 -1.58 8.00
C SER A 84 4.78 -0.62 8.35
N HIS A 85 3.69 -1.16 8.90
CA HIS A 85 2.60 -0.34 9.45
C HIS A 85 3.03 0.59 10.60
N ASP A 86 4.18 0.35 11.23
CA ASP A 86 4.75 1.27 12.23
C ASP A 86 5.04 2.65 11.63
N HIS A 87 5.14 2.74 10.29
CA HIS A 87 5.41 3.97 9.57
C HIS A 87 4.15 4.81 9.23
N LEU A 88 2.96 4.34 9.62
CA LEU A 88 1.70 5.04 9.34
C LEU A 88 1.38 6.15 10.34
N PHE A 89 1.84 6.02 11.58
CA PHE A 89 1.60 6.99 12.64
C PHE A 89 2.93 7.37 13.29
N HIS A 90 3.32 8.62 13.09
CA HIS A 90 4.55 9.23 13.60
C HIS A 90 4.26 10.64 14.12
#